data_AF-A0A9P0JD12-F1
#
_entry.id   AF-A0A9P0JD12-F1
#
_cell.length_a   1.000
_cell.length_b   1.000
_cell.length_c   1.000
_cell.angle_alpha   90.00
_cell.angle_beta   90.00
_cell.angle_gamma   90.00
#
_symmetry.space_group_name_H-M   'P 1'
#
loop_
_entity.id
_entity.type
_entity.pdbx_description
1 polymer ?
#
loop_
_entity_poly.entity_id
_entity_poly.type
_entity_poly.pdbx_seq_one_letter_code
_entity_poly.pdbx_strand_id
1 'polypeptide(L)'
;MYIFFRKIKLFYSIMKSTILLTVAIESMYLIFFTYLFILVCLIPGSDTVLTLIKIGSTVIYITARLFIYCYLFDNINKKRELVNYSIYCCNWTKMDLKFKKLLLLTLQMNDANRMGIKASPKKIINLQLFAGIMSMSFNMVPVLLKITNSENNKP
;
A
#
# COMPACT_ATOMS: atom_id res chain seq x y z
N MET A 1 -19.43 1.44 -26.14
CA MET A 1 -18.04 1.83 -25.78
C MET A 1 -17.98 2.82 -24.62
N TYR A 2 -18.65 3.98 -24.67
CA TYR A 2 -18.64 4.98 -23.57
C TYR A 2 -19.16 4.48 -22.20
N ILE A 3 -20.28 3.74 -22.18
CA ILE A 3 -20.88 3.19 -20.95
C ILE A 3 -19.93 2.18 -20.26
N PHE A 4 -19.27 1.34 -21.04
CA PHE A 4 -18.31 0.35 -20.55
C PHE A 4 -17.11 1.02 -19.85
N PHE A 5 -16.54 2.06 -20.46
CA PHE A 5 -15.45 2.82 -19.86
C PHE A 5 -15.85 3.53 -18.57
N ARG A 6 -17.06 4.08 -18.51
CA ARG A 6 -17.57 4.71 -17.28
C ARG A 6 -17.64 3.71 -16.13
N LYS A 7 -18.07 2.47 -16.39
CA LYS A 7 -18.11 1.41 -15.36
C LYS A 7 -16.71 1.00 -14.89
N ILE A 8 -15.74 0.87 -15.80
CA ILE A 8 -14.34 0.55 -15.45
C ILE A 8 -13.74 1.65 -14.57
N LYS A 9 -13.94 2.92 -14.92
CA LYS A 9 -13.45 4.06 -14.13
C LYS A 9 -14.06 4.08 -12.72
N LEU A 10 -15.35 3.78 -12.61
CA LEU A 10 -16.05 3.72 -11.33
C LEU A 10 -15.53 2.55 -10.47
N PHE A 11 -15.38 1.37 -11.07
CA PHE A 11 -14.79 0.19 -10.43
C PHE A 11 -13.37 0.50 -9.90
N TYR A 12 -12.52 1.09 -10.73
CA TYR A 12 -11.17 1.49 -10.33
C TYR A 12 -11.17 2.50 -9.18
N SER A 13 -12.08 3.49 -9.22
CA SER A 13 -12.20 4.49 -8.15
C SER A 13 -12.65 3.87 -6.82
N ILE A 14 -13.60 2.93 -6.86
CA ILE A 14 -14.08 2.20 -5.67
C ILE A 14 -12.95 1.33 -5.13
N MET A 15 -12.34 0.50 -5.98
CA MET A 15 -11.23 -0.38 -5.61
C MET A 15 -10.06 0.39 -5.00
N LYS A 16 -9.72 1.57 -5.57
CA LYS A 16 -8.71 2.47 -5.00
C LYS A 16 -9.01 2.80 -3.54
N SER A 17 -10.24 3.27 -3.27
CA SER A 17 -10.66 3.70 -1.93
C SER A 17 -10.66 2.53 -0.95
N THR A 18 -11.21 1.39 -1.38
CA THR A 18 -11.25 0.17 -0.57
C THR A 18 -9.84 -0.30 -0.21
N ILE A 19 -8.93 -0.37 -1.17
CA ILE A 19 -7.54 -0.82 -0.93
C ILE A 19 -6.81 0.14 0.00
N LEU A 20 -6.98 1.45 -0.17
CA LEU A 20 -6.37 2.44 0.71
C LEU A 20 -6.82 2.25 2.16
N LEU A 21 -8.12 2.06 2.36
CA LEU A 21 -8.71 1.84 3.67
C LEU A 21 -8.23 0.52 4.29
N THR A 22 -8.14 -0.55 3.48
CA THR A 22 -7.54 -1.82 3.90
C THR A 22 -6.09 -1.65 4.33
N VAL A 23 -5.24 -0.99 3.53
CA VAL A 23 -3.82 -0.79 3.88
C VAL A 23 -3.67 -0.01 5.19
N ALA A 24 -4.50 1.02 5.41
CA ALA A 24 -4.50 1.78 6.66
C ALA A 24 -4.86 0.91 7.86
N ILE A 25 -5.92 0.11 7.75
CA ILE A 25 -6.37 -0.81 8.80
C ILE A 25 -5.29 -1.85 9.12
N GLU A 26 -4.73 -2.50 8.11
CA GLU A 26 -3.68 -3.52 8.29
C GLU A 26 -2.42 -2.93 8.93
N SER A 27 -2.07 -1.67 8.60
CA SER A 27 -0.96 -0.95 9.24
C SER A 27 -1.20 -0.72 10.74
N MET A 28 -2.44 -0.37 11.12
CA MET A 28 -2.81 -0.21 12.54
C MET A 28 -2.75 -1.53 13.29
N TYR A 29 -3.19 -2.63 12.66
CA TYR A 29 -3.08 -3.96 13.25
C TYR A 29 -1.61 -4.38 13.44
N LEU A 30 -0.72 -4.12 12.47
CA LEU A 30 0.71 -4.41 12.64
C LEU A 30 1.32 -3.70 13.85
N ILE A 31 0.99 -2.43 14.06
CA ILE A 31 1.45 -1.65 15.23
C ILE A 31 0.95 -2.30 16.52
N PHE A 32 -0.35 -2.62 16.58
CA PHE A 32 -0.95 -3.25 17.76
C PHE A 32 -0.33 -4.62 18.07
N PHE A 33 -0.14 -5.47 17.07
CA PHE A 33 0.50 -6.79 17.26
C PHE A 33 1.98 -6.68 17.65
N THR A 34 2.70 -5.66 17.16
CA THR A 34 4.09 -5.41 17.59
C THR A 34 4.14 -5.03 19.07
N TYR A 35 3.20 -4.21 19.54
CA TYR A 35 3.07 -3.88 20.96
C TYR A 35 2.74 -5.12 21.81
N LEU A 36 1.77 -5.94 21.38
CA LEU A 36 1.43 -7.19 22.08
C LEU A 36 2.60 -8.17 22.14
N PHE A 37 3.39 -8.26 21.06
CA PHE A 37 4.60 -9.08 21.03
C PHE A 37 5.59 -8.67 22.13
N ILE A 38 5.88 -7.37 22.24
CA ILE A 38 6.79 -6.83 23.27
C ILE A 38 6.25 -7.10 24.68
N LEU A 39 4.95 -6.91 24.91
CA LEU A 39 4.34 -7.15 26.22
C LEU A 39 4.47 -8.61 26.65
N VAL A 40 4.22 -9.56 25.74
CA VAL A 40 4.36 -11.01 25.99
C VAL A 40 5.82 -11.39 26.25
N CYS A 41 6.79 -10.73 25.60
CA CYS A 41 8.21 -10.94 25.87
C CYS A 41 8.64 -10.41 27.24
N LEU A 42 8.04 -9.33 27.73
CA LEU A 42 8.38 -8.70 29.01
C LEU A 42 7.76 -9.42 30.22
N ILE A 43 6.56 -9.97 30.06
CA ILE A 43 5.81 -10.65 31.13
C ILE A 43 5.56 -12.10 30.71
N PRO A 44 6.57 -12.99 30.84
CA PRO A 44 6.41 -14.39 30.45
C PRO A 44 5.50 -15.13 31.44
N GLY A 45 4.41 -15.72 30.94
CA GLY A 45 3.56 -16.68 31.64
C GLY A 45 3.81 -18.13 31.18
N SER A 46 2.99 -19.07 31.67
CA SER A 46 3.08 -20.49 31.29
C SER A 46 2.85 -20.75 29.79
N ASP A 47 1.96 -19.98 29.16
CA ASP A 47 1.54 -20.17 27.76
C ASP A 47 2.24 -19.22 26.77
N THR A 48 3.39 -18.66 27.16
CA THR A 48 4.12 -17.64 26.39
C THR A 48 4.48 -18.13 24.98
N VAL A 49 4.98 -19.37 24.85
CA VAL A 49 5.43 -19.91 23.55
C VAL A 49 4.27 -20.03 22.56
N LEU A 50 3.13 -20.56 22.99
CA LEU A 50 1.95 -20.69 22.14
C LEU A 50 1.40 -19.33 21.69
N THR A 51 1.42 -18.36 22.60
CA THR A 51 0.98 -16.99 22.34
C THR A 51 1.89 -16.30 21.33
N LEU A 52 3.21 -16.46 21.45
CA LEU A 52 4.18 -15.94 20.49
C LEU A 52 4.01 -16.54 19.09
N ILE A 53 3.75 -17.84 18.99
CA ILE A 53 3.48 -18.49 17.70
C ILE A 53 2.23 -17.91 17.04
N LYS A 54 1.15 -17.68 17.80
CA LYS A 54 -0.10 -17.07 17.29
C LYS A 54 0.10 -15.63 16.82
N ILE A 55 0.83 -14.83 17.60
CA ILE A 55 1.14 -13.44 17.22
C ILE A 55 2.03 -13.42 15.98
N GLY A 56 3.09 -14.24 15.96
CA GLY A 56 4.01 -14.33 14.83
C GLY A 56 3.32 -14.76 13.53
N SER A 57 2.47 -15.79 13.57
CA SER A 57 1.73 -16.23 12.38
C SER A 57 0.77 -15.16 11.86
N THR A 58 0.12 -14.41 12.76
CA THR A 58 -0.77 -13.30 12.40
C THR A 58 0.01 -12.15 11.75
N VAL A 59 1.16 -11.77 12.32
CA VAL A 59 2.02 -10.72 11.75
C VAL A 59 2.53 -11.10 10.36
N ILE A 60 2.96 -12.36 10.16
CA ILE A 60 3.39 -12.86 8.85
C ILE A 60 2.25 -12.76 7.83
N TYR A 61 1.04 -13.19 8.21
CA TYR A 61 -0.14 -13.12 7.34
C TYR A 61 -0.48 -11.69 6.90
N ILE A 62 -0.52 -10.76 7.86
CA ILE A 62 -0.81 -9.34 7.59
C ILE A 62 0.28 -8.73 6.70
N THR A 63 1.55 -9.00 6.99
CA THR A 63 2.69 -8.50 6.23
C THR A 63 2.67 -9.00 4.79
N ALA A 64 2.38 -10.29 4.58
CA ALA A 64 2.26 -10.88 3.24
C ALA A 64 1.12 -10.23 2.44
N ARG A 65 -0.05 -9.99 3.07
CA ARG A 65 -1.17 -9.30 2.41
C ARG A 65 -0.81 -7.87 2.01
N LEU A 66 -0.22 -7.10 2.93
CA LEU A 66 0.25 -5.74 2.65
C LEU A 66 1.27 -5.70 1.52
N PHE A 67 2.21 -6.66 1.50
CA PHE A 67 3.19 -6.79 0.43
C PHE A 67 2.52 -7.04 -0.93
N ILE A 68 1.59 -8.00 -1.02
CA ILE A 68 0.86 -8.30 -2.26
C ILE A 68 0.12 -7.06 -2.76
N TYR A 69 -0.60 -6.35 -1.88
CA TYR A 69 -1.32 -5.13 -2.26
C TYR A 69 -0.37 -4.06 -2.76
N CYS A 70 0.71 -3.77 -2.03
CA CYS A 70 1.67 -2.74 -2.43
C CYS A 70 2.41 -3.10 -3.73
N TYR A 71 2.75 -4.37 -3.94
CA TYR A 71 3.40 -4.86 -5.16
C TYR A 71 2.48 -4.79 -6.39
N LEU A 72 1.24 -5.26 -6.26
CA LEU A 72 0.25 -5.17 -7.33
C LEU A 72 0.03 -3.71 -7.72
N PHE A 73 -0.07 -2.85 -6.71
CA PHE A 73 -0.33 -1.44 -6.89
C PHE A 73 0.83 -0.71 -7.61
N ASP A 74 2.06 -0.99 -7.18
CA ASP A 74 3.26 -0.45 -7.79
C ASP A 74 3.39 -0.87 -9.26
N ASN A 75 3.09 -2.13 -9.58
CA ASN A 75 3.08 -2.61 -10.96
C ASN A 75 2.01 -1.96 -11.82
N ILE A 76 0.80 -1.76 -11.29
CA ILE A 76 -0.27 -1.06 -12.02
C ILE A 76 0.17 0.38 -12.32
N ASN A 77 0.79 1.07 -11.36
CA ASN A 77 1.32 2.41 -11.58
C ASN A 77 2.40 2.45 -12.65
N LYS A 78 3.41 1.56 -12.57
CA LYS A 78 4.51 1.48 -13.54
C LYS A 78 3.99 1.17 -14.95
N LYS A 79 3.10 0.19 -15.10
CA LYS A 79 2.49 -0.14 -16.39
C LYS A 79 1.69 1.02 -16.95
N ARG A 80 0.99 1.79 -16.11
CA ARG A 80 0.24 2.98 -16.54
C ARG A 80 1.16 4.07 -17.08
N GLU A 81 2.28 4.33 -16.41
CA GLU A 81 3.30 5.29 -16.85
C GLU A 81 3.93 4.87 -18.18
N LEU A 82 4.25 3.58 -18.32
CA LEU A 82 4.76 3.01 -19.57
C LEU A 82 3.77 3.18 -20.73
N VAL A 83 2.47 2.95 -20.50
CA VAL A 83 1.44 3.16 -21.53
C VAL A 83 1.37 4.64 -21.94
N ASN A 84 1.40 5.58 -21.00
CA ASN A 84 1.43 7.01 -21.30
C ASN A 84 2.67 7.41 -22.11
N TYR A 85 3.83 6.88 -21.72
CA TYR A 85 5.08 7.11 -22.43
C TYR A 85 5.04 6.57 -23.86
N SER A 86 4.60 5.33 -24.06
CA SER A 86 4.49 4.71 -25.39
C SER A 86 3.51 5.44 -26.31
N ILE A 87 2.38 5.93 -25.76
CA ILE A 87 1.42 6.76 -26.50
C ILE A 87 2.06 8.07 -26.95
N TYR A 88 2.87 8.70 -26.09
CA TYR A 88 3.58 9.94 -26.43
C TYR A 88 4.65 9.73 -27.50
N CYS A 89 5.41 8.63 -27.42
CA CYS A 89 6.47 8.29 -28.38
C CYS A 89 5.94 7.76 -29.72
N CYS A 90 4.65 7.45 -29.83
CA CYS A 90 4.02 7.02 -31.07
C CYS A 90 4.11 8.13 -32.14
N ASN A 91 4.34 7.76 -33.41
CA ASN A 91 4.35 8.70 -34.54
C ASN A 91 2.94 9.15 -34.95
N TRP A 92 2.19 9.70 -34.00
CA TRP A 92 0.76 10.00 -34.09
C TRP A 92 0.44 11.02 -35.20
N THR A 93 1.39 11.85 -35.62
CA THR A 93 1.23 12.84 -36.70
C THR A 93 0.97 12.18 -38.05
N LYS A 94 1.61 11.04 -38.33
CA LYS A 94 1.48 10.27 -39.58
C LYS A 94 0.30 9.29 -39.59
N MET A 95 -0.45 9.17 -38.49
CA MET A 95 -1.57 8.23 -38.39
C MET A 95 -2.90 8.84 -38.87
N ASP A 96 -3.86 7.97 -39.15
CA ASP A 96 -5.17 8.34 -39.68
C ASP A 96 -6.06 9.05 -38.62
N LEU A 97 -7.11 9.70 -39.09
CA LEU A 97 -8.01 10.50 -38.23
C LEU A 97 -8.72 9.65 -37.16
N LYS A 98 -9.01 8.37 -37.45
CA LYS A 98 -9.66 7.46 -36.50
C LYS A 98 -8.70 7.09 -35.38
N PHE A 99 -7.43 6.79 -35.72
CA PHE A 99 -6.39 6.55 -34.73
C PHE A 99 -6.14 7.76 -33.85
N LYS A 100 -6.04 8.97 -34.43
CA LYS A 100 -5.87 10.22 -33.67
C LYS A 100 -7.01 10.46 -32.67
N LYS A 101 -8.25 10.21 -33.06
CA LYS A 101 -9.42 10.29 -32.15
C LYS A 101 -9.34 9.25 -31.02
N LEU A 102 -8.90 8.03 -31.31
CA LEU A 102 -8.72 6.98 -30.31
C LEU A 102 -7.57 7.28 -29.34
N LEU A 103 -6.47 7.83 -29.85
CA LEU A 103 -5.32 8.28 -29.06
C LEU A 103 -5.72 9.40 -28.10
N LEU A 104 -6.45 10.41 -28.60
CA LEU A 104 -6.98 11.50 -27.79
C LEU A 104 -7.90 10.99 -26.69
N LEU A 105 -8.81 10.07 -27.02
CA LEU A 105 -9.69 9.43 -26.04
C LEU A 105 -8.87 8.67 -24.98
N THR A 106 -7.85 7.93 -25.39
CA THR A 106 -6.98 7.18 -24.47
C THR A 106 -6.19 8.10 -23.56
N LEU A 107 -5.67 9.22 -24.06
CA LEU A 107 -4.98 10.26 -23.25
C LEU A 107 -5.92 10.93 -22.24
N GLN A 108 -7.13 11.31 -22.66
CA GLN A 108 -8.14 11.88 -21.77
C GLN A 108 -8.59 10.89 -20.68
N MET A 109 -8.57 9.60 -20.99
CA MET A 109 -8.88 8.54 -20.03
C MET A 109 -7.70 8.25 -19.10
N ASN A 110 -6.47 8.29 -19.60
CA ASN A 110 -5.25 8.04 -18.83
C ASN A 110 -4.67 9.30 -18.18
N ASP A 111 -5.49 10.35 -18.07
CA ASP A 111 -5.14 11.65 -17.50
C ASP A 111 -4.37 11.45 -16.18
N ALA A 112 -3.05 11.67 -16.29
CA ALA A 112 -2.06 11.34 -15.28
C ALA A 112 -2.32 12.06 -13.95
N ASN A 113 -3.05 13.18 -14.01
CA ASN A 113 -3.42 13.98 -12.84
C ASN A 113 -4.61 13.41 -12.06
N ARG A 114 -5.48 12.59 -12.68
CA ARG A 114 -6.74 12.13 -12.07
C ARG A 114 -6.74 10.65 -11.67
N MET A 115 -5.94 9.80 -12.31
CA MET A 115 -5.94 8.35 -12.05
C MET A 115 -4.69 7.82 -11.37
N GLY A 116 -3.78 8.67 -10.90
CA GLY A 116 -2.79 8.25 -9.91
C GLY A 116 -3.52 7.69 -8.69
N ILE A 117 -3.34 6.41 -8.38
CA ILE A 117 -3.72 5.89 -7.06
C ILE A 117 -2.66 6.34 -6.07
N LYS A 118 -2.78 7.63 -5.78
CA LYS A 118 -2.17 8.33 -4.68
C LYS A 118 -3.06 8.05 -3.48
N ALA A 119 -2.50 7.51 -2.40
CA ALA A 119 -3.13 7.42 -1.07
C ALA A 119 -3.41 8.83 -0.51
N SER A 120 -2.55 9.77 -0.86
CA SER A 120 -2.62 11.21 -0.59
C SER A 120 -1.75 11.92 -1.65
N PRO A 121 -1.93 13.22 -1.95
CA PRO A 121 -1.03 13.97 -2.82
C PRO A 121 0.47 13.78 -2.51
N LYS A 122 0.83 13.37 -1.28
CA LYS A 122 2.22 13.08 -0.85
C LYS A 122 2.58 11.59 -0.67
N LYS A 123 1.62 10.65 -0.70
CA LYS A 123 1.89 9.21 -0.48
C LYS A 123 1.26 8.38 -1.58
N ILE A 124 2.08 7.61 -2.29
CA ILE A 124 1.65 6.63 -3.28
C ILE A 124 1.60 5.28 -2.55
N ILE A 125 0.56 4.47 -2.75
CA ILE A 125 0.57 3.08 -2.28
C ILE A 125 1.58 2.36 -3.16
N ASN A 126 2.76 2.07 -2.64
CA ASN A 126 3.82 1.42 -3.40
C ASN A 126 4.72 0.65 -2.43
N LEU A 127 5.73 -0.01 -2.98
CA LEU A 127 6.70 -0.76 -2.18
C LEU A 127 7.45 0.14 -1.17
N GLN A 128 7.60 1.44 -1.48
CA GLN A 128 8.20 2.42 -0.58
C GLN A 128 7.29 2.68 0.65
N LEU A 129 5.97 2.72 0.49
CA LEU A 129 5.03 2.83 1.59
C LEU A 129 5.08 1.59 2.49
N PHE A 130 5.17 0.39 1.90
CA PHE A 130 5.41 -0.85 2.65
C PHE A 130 6.71 -0.79 3.46
N ALA A 131 7.83 -0.40 2.84
CA ALA A 131 9.10 -0.26 3.53
C ALA A 131 9.04 0.77 4.67
N GLY A 132 8.30 1.87 4.47
CA GLY A 132 8.04 2.88 5.50
C GLY A 132 7.24 2.34 6.69
N ILE A 133 6.19 1.53 6.45
CA ILE A 133 5.43 0.88 7.52
C ILE A 133 6.34 -0.07 8.31
N MET A 134 7.08 -0.95 7.62
CA MET A 134 7.99 -1.89 8.27
C MET A 134 9.05 -1.17 9.11
N SER A 135 9.68 -0.13 8.56
CA SER A 135 10.66 0.70 9.26
C SER A 135 10.06 1.33 10.52
N MET A 136 8.84 1.88 10.42
CA MET A 136 8.15 2.47 11.57
C MET A 136 7.83 1.43 12.65
N SER A 137 7.35 0.24 12.27
CA SER A 137 7.09 -0.87 13.20
C SER A 137 8.36 -1.31 13.93
N PHE A 138 9.48 -1.46 13.23
CA PHE A 138 10.75 -1.83 13.87
C PHE A 138 11.31 -0.72 14.78
N ASN A 139 11.18 0.54 14.37
CA ASN A 139 11.63 1.68 15.18
C ASN A 139 10.81 1.88 16.46
N MET A 140 9.60 1.31 16.59
CA MET A 140 8.85 1.31 17.84
C MET A 140 9.49 0.44 18.93
N VAL A 141 10.14 -0.67 18.55
CA VAL A 141 10.74 -1.63 19.48
C VAL A 141 11.74 -0.99 20.45
N PRO A 142 12.78 -0.27 20.00
CA PRO A 142 13.75 0.36 20.91
C PRO A 142 13.14 1.49 21.75
N VAL A 143 12.14 2.20 21.23
CA VAL A 143 11.44 3.27 21.97
C VAL A 143 10.66 2.67 23.14
N LEU A 144 9.89 1.61 22.89
CA LEU A 144 9.14 0.89 23.92
C LEU A 144 10.08 0.30 24.97
N LEU A 145 11.17 -0.36 24.56
CA LEU A 145 12.16 -0.92 25.48
C LEU A 145 12.77 0.16 26.39
N LYS A 146 13.08 1.34 25.84
CA LYS A 146 13.60 2.48 26.61
C LYS A 146 12.60 3.00 27.64
N ILE A 147 11.31 3.08 27.28
CA ILE A 147 10.25 3.52 28.21
C ILE A 147 10.11 2.53 29.36
N THR A 148 10.01 1.23 29.08
CA THR A 148 9.90 0.18 30.10
C THR A 148 11.12 0.17 31.04
N ASN A 149 12.33 0.28 30.50
CA ASN A 149 13.54 0.35 31.34
C ASN A 149 13.62 1.63 32.18
N SER A 150 13.04 2.74 31.73
CA SER A 150 12.95 3.97 32.52
C SER A 150 11.94 3.86 33.67
N GLU A 151 10.85 3.11 33.49
CA GLU A 151 9.86 2.87 34.56
C GLU A 151 10.40 1.93 35.64
N ASN A 152 11.14 0.89 35.25
CA ASN A 152 11.78 -0.05 36.19
C ASN A 152 12.93 0.58 37.01
N ASN A 153 13.41 1.77 36.65
CA ASN A 153 14.48 2.50 37.34
C ASN A 153 13.97 3.73 38.11
N LYS A 154 12.66 3.90 38.30
CA LYS A 154 12.13 4.89 39.25
C LYS A 154 12.26 4.35 40.69
N PRO A 155 12.75 5.15 41.65
CA PRO A 155 12.95 4.73 43.04
C PRO A 155 11.63 4.43 43.76
#